data_AF-A0A2I1JWU4-F1
#
_entry.id   AF-A0A2I1JWU4-F1
#
_cell.length_a   1.000
_cell.length_b   1.000
_cell.length_c   1.000
_cell.angle_alpha   90.00
_cell.angle_beta   90.00
_cell.angle_gamma   90.00
#
_symmetry.space_group_name_H-M   'P 1'
#
loop_
_entity.id
_entity.type
_entity.pdbx_description
1 polymer ?
#
loop_
_entity_poly.entity_id
_entity_poly.type
_entity_poly.pdbx_seq_one_letter_code
_entity_poly.pdbx_strand_id
1 'polypeptide(L)'
;MAKSSKRHLRRPSKSTGHDTTDYERIDIYLIPKEQAGLYRVLREAVIQEVTEWMEQESQLTQVETGHDEIEGAYIQALYNGEVRRYYFSPTNISQAQKARDKHQLPLYLEREILGANT
;
A
#
# COMPACT_ATOMS: atom_id res chain seq x y z
N MET A 1 -22.64 -2.17 -66.12
CA MET A 1 -22.97 -2.01 -64.69
C MET A 1 -22.27 -3.11 -63.90
N ALA A 2 -21.18 -2.78 -63.20
CA ALA A 2 -20.35 -3.73 -62.47
C ALA A 2 -20.82 -3.83 -61.00
N LYS A 3 -21.02 -5.05 -60.48
CA LYS A 3 -21.22 -5.30 -59.04
C LYS A 3 -20.14 -6.27 -58.56
N SER A 4 -19.04 -5.69 -58.07
CA SER A 4 -17.93 -6.40 -57.44
C SER A 4 -18.16 -6.46 -55.93
N SER A 5 -18.71 -7.56 -55.43
CA SER A 5 -18.84 -7.80 -53.99
C SER A 5 -17.53 -8.32 -53.40
N LYS A 6 -16.74 -7.41 -52.82
CA LYS A 6 -15.55 -7.75 -52.02
C LYS A 6 -15.98 -8.44 -50.71
N ARG A 7 -15.80 -9.76 -50.61
CA ARG A 7 -15.85 -10.49 -49.33
C ARG A 7 -14.61 -10.12 -48.52
N HIS A 8 -14.76 -9.20 -47.56
CA HIS A 8 -13.77 -9.00 -46.52
C HIS A 8 -13.76 -10.24 -45.61
N LEU A 9 -12.72 -11.09 -45.73
CA LEU A 9 -12.38 -12.05 -44.69
C LEU A 9 -12.05 -11.25 -43.42
N ARG A 10 -12.95 -11.29 -42.44
CA ARG A 10 -12.69 -10.77 -41.09
C ARG A 10 -11.59 -11.66 -40.49
N ARG A 11 -10.42 -11.07 -40.27
CA ARG A 11 -9.35 -11.65 -39.45
C ARG A 11 -9.95 -12.02 -38.07
N PRO A 12 -9.61 -13.18 -37.49
CA PRO A 12 -10.05 -13.50 -36.15
C PRO A 12 -9.49 -12.43 -35.19
N SER A 13 -10.39 -11.75 -34.49
CA SER A 13 -10.05 -10.91 -33.35
C SER A 13 -9.38 -11.81 -32.31
N LYS A 14 -8.12 -11.54 -32.00
CA LYS A 14 -7.47 -12.00 -30.77
C LYS A 14 -8.28 -11.43 -29.59
N SER A 15 -9.30 -12.16 -29.16
CA SER A 15 -10.04 -11.86 -27.94
C SER A 15 -9.15 -12.24 -26.77
N THR A 16 -8.60 -11.21 -26.15
CA THR A 16 -8.48 -11.05 -24.70
C THR A 16 -7.88 -12.23 -23.95
N GLY A 17 -6.60 -12.09 -23.60
CA GLY A 17 -5.96 -12.95 -22.60
C GLY A 17 -6.85 -13.01 -21.37
N HIS A 18 -7.18 -14.23 -20.97
CA HIS A 18 -7.81 -14.51 -19.69
C HIS A 18 -6.81 -14.05 -18.63
N ASP A 19 -7.07 -12.92 -17.99
CA ASP A 19 -6.27 -12.44 -16.88
C ASP A 19 -6.57 -13.34 -15.68
N THR A 20 -5.90 -14.49 -15.64
CA THR A 20 -5.94 -15.48 -14.55
C THR A 20 -5.04 -15.03 -13.41
N THR A 21 -5.07 -13.74 -13.08
CA THR A 21 -4.34 -13.26 -11.92
C THR A 21 -5.07 -13.78 -10.69
N ASP A 22 -4.51 -14.83 -10.07
CA ASP A 22 -4.97 -15.33 -8.78
C ASP A 22 -4.75 -14.24 -7.72
N TYR A 23 -5.74 -14.01 -6.87
CA TYR A 23 -5.64 -13.07 -5.75
C TYR A 23 -5.59 -13.84 -4.43
N GLU A 24 -4.80 -13.33 -3.50
CA GLU A 24 -4.72 -13.78 -2.13
C GLU A 24 -5.19 -12.67 -1.20
N ARG A 25 -6.03 -13.00 -0.22
CA ARG A 25 -6.47 -12.05 0.79
C ARG A 25 -5.41 -11.93 1.88
N ILE A 26 -4.91 -10.72 2.10
CA ILE A 26 -4.00 -10.38 3.19
C ILE A 26 -4.65 -9.24 3.97
N ASP A 27 -5.03 -9.52 5.21
CA ASP A 27 -5.91 -8.68 6.03
C ASP A 27 -7.26 -8.39 5.31
N ILE A 28 -7.50 -7.12 5.01
CA ILE A 28 -8.66 -6.62 4.29
C ILE A 28 -8.39 -6.44 2.79
N TYR A 29 -7.14 -6.64 2.33
CA TYR A 29 -6.72 -6.36 0.95
C TYR A 29 -6.65 -7.63 0.09
N LEU A 30 -7.07 -7.52 -1.16
CA LEU A 30 -6.89 -8.53 -2.20
C LEU A 30 -5.61 -8.20 -2.98
N ILE A 31 -4.58 -9.03 -2.80
CA ILE A 31 -3.25 -8.83 -3.39
C ILE A 31 -3.01 -9.91 -4.46
N PRO A 32 -2.47 -9.59 -5.64
CA PRO A 32 -2.07 -10.60 -6.62
C PRO A 32 -1.13 -11.64 -5.98
N LYS A 33 -1.41 -12.93 -6.19
CA LYS A 33 -0.70 -14.05 -5.54
C LYS A 33 0.81 -14.03 -5.78
N GLU A 34 1.24 -13.57 -6.95
CA GLU A 34 2.66 -13.37 -7.28
C GLU A 34 3.35 -12.35 -6.38
N GLN A 35 2.60 -11.36 -5.87
CA GLN A 35 3.09 -10.28 -5.03
C GLN A 35 2.78 -10.51 -3.54
N ALA A 36 1.83 -11.40 -3.22
CA ALA A 36 1.35 -11.68 -1.87
C ALA A 36 2.46 -12.07 -0.89
N GLY A 37 3.37 -12.97 -1.33
CA GLY A 37 4.51 -13.41 -0.51
C GLY A 37 5.46 -12.25 -0.17
N LEU A 38 5.82 -11.43 -1.17
CA LEU A 38 6.66 -10.26 -0.98
C LEU A 38 5.96 -9.23 -0.07
N TYR A 39 4.68 -8.97 -0.31
CA TYR A 39 3.90 -8.01 0.45
C TYR A 39 3.87 -8.36 1.94
N ARG A 40 3.71 -9.64 2.32
CA ARG A 40 3.76 -10.07 3.73
C ARG A 40 5.05 -9.67 4.42
N VAL A 41 6.18 -9.99 3.79
CA VAL A 41 7.51 -9.71 4.35
C VAL A 41 7.75 -8.21 4.47
N LEU A 42 7.41 -7.45 3.42
CA LEU A 42 7.56 -5.99 3.44
C LEU A 42 6.68 -5.35 4.51
N ARG A 43 5.43 -5.82 4.64
CA ARG A 43 4.49 -5.35 5.65
C ARG A 43 5.02 -5.55 7.06
N GLU A 44 5.52 -6.74 7.38
CA GLU A 44 6.06 -7.02 8.71
C GLU A 44 7.26 -6.14 9.05
N ALA A 45 8.22 -6.00 8.13
CA ALA A 45 9.40 -5.15 8.34
C ALA A 45 9.02 -3.67 8.51
N VAL A 46 8.11 -3.16 7.66
CA VAL A 46 7.64 -1.77 7.76
C VAL A 46 6.87 -1.55 9.07
N ILE A 47 5.98 -2.47 9.47
CA ILE A 47 5.24 -2.34 10.73
C ILE A 47 6.20 -2.24 11.91
N GLN A 48 7.20 -3.12 11.96
CA GLN A 48 8.17 -3.11 13.05
C GLN A 48 8.94 -1.78 13.10
N GLU A 49 9.52 -1.33 12.00
CA GLU A 49 10.33 -0.10 11.97
C GLU A 49 9.50 1.16 12.22
N VAL A 50 8.25 1.21 11.73
CA VAL A 50 7.33 2.32 12.00
C VAL A 50 6.94 2.36 13.48
N THR A 51 6.66 1.19 14.08
CA THR A 51 6.33 1.09 15.51
C THR A 51 7.50 1.54 16.37
N GLU A 52 8.70 1.02 16.10
CA GLU A 52 9.92 1.42 16.79
C GLU A 52 10.19 2.92 16.66
N TRP A 53 10.01 3.50 15.48
CA TRP A 53 10.17 4.93 15.27
C TRP A 53 9.15 5.75 16.08
N MET A 54 7.88 5.37 16.07
CA MET A 54 6.84 6.09 16.83
C MET A 54 7.04 6.01 18.34
N GLU A 55 7.51 4.87 18.85
CA GLU A 55 7.85 4.70 20.28
C GLU A 55 9.08 5.50 20.71
N GLN A 56 10.03 5.75 19.80
CA GLN A 56 11.24 6.51 20.07
C GLN A 56 11.07 8.03 19.86
N GLU A 57 10.09 8.45 19.07
CA GLU A 57 9.86 9.86 18.78
C GLU A 57 9.32 10.60 20.01
N SER A 58 10.15 11.49 20.55
CA SER A 58 9.87 12.23 21.80
C SER A 58 8.62 13.10 21.76
N GLN A 59 8.17 13.50 20.57
CA GLN A 59 6.97 14.32 20.37
C GLN A 59 5.67 13.51 20.41
N LEU A 60 5.76 12.19 20.27
CA LEU A 60 4.63 11.28 20.27
C LEU A 60 4.44 10.68 21.66
N THR A 61 3.19 10.59 22.09
CA THR A 61 2.81 9.94 23.36
C THR A 61 1.64 8.99 23.13
N GLN A 62 1.39 8.04 24.03
CA GLN A 62 0.29 7.08 23.90
C GLN A 62 0.30 6.32 22.55
N VAL A 63 1.45 5.72 22.22
CA VAL A 63 1.59 4.91 21.01
C VAL A 63 0.82 3.61 21.18
N GLU A 64 -0.15 3.36 20.30
CA GLU A 64 -1.03 2.20 20.35
C GLU A 64 -1.29 1.64 18.95
N THR A 65 -1.32 0.31 18.82
CA THR A 65 -1.76 -0.36 17.60
C THR A 65 -3.25 -0.62 17.63
N GLY A 66 -3.93 -0.45 16.50
CA GLY A 66 -5.36 -0.71 16.35
C GLY A 66 -5.71 -1.36 15.02
N HIS A 67 -7.00 -1.64 14.86
CA HIS A 67 -7.57 -2.19 13.64
C HIS A 67 -8.86 -1.44 13.29
N ASP A 68 -8.98 -1.04 12.03
CA ASP A 68 -10.15 -0.41 11.43
C ASP A 68 -10.76 -1.37 10.39
N GLU A 69 -12.08 -1.48 10.34
CA GLU A 69 -12.77 -2.42 9.44
C GLU A 69 -12.63 -2.05 7.96
N ILE A 70 -12.35 -0.78 7.65
CA ILE A 70 -12.29 -0.22 6.30
C ILE A 70 -10.84 -0.02 5.86
N GLU A 71 -10.02 0.57 6.73
CA GLU A 71 -8.62 0.95 6.43
C GLU A 71 -7.60 -0.07 6.96
N GLY A 72 -8.03 -1.04 7.76
CA GLY A 72 -7.21 -2.15 8.22
C GLY A 72 -6.36 -1.82 9.45
N ALA A 73 -5.21 -2.49 9.59
CA ALA A 73 -4.33 -2.29 10.72
C ALA A 73 -3.69 -0.89 10.70
N TYR A 74 -3.60 -0.26 11.86
CA TYR A 74 -2.94 1.04 12.01
C TYR A 74 -2.16 1.12 13.33
N ILE A 75 -1.31 2.12 13.39
CA ILE A 75 -0.68 2.59 14.62
C ILE A 75 -1.07 4.04 14.83
N GLN A 76 -1.33 4.43 16.07
CA GLN A 76 -1.71 5.78 16.44
C GLN A 76 -0.87 6.30 17.59
N ALA A 77 -0.72 7.62 17.65
CA ALA A 77 -0.11 8.31 18.77
C ALA A 77 -0.71 9.70 18.94
N LEU A 78 -0.57 10.26 20.13
CA LEU A 78 -0.94 11.62 20.47
C LEU A 78 0.23 12.57 20.18
N TYR A 79 -0.02 13.57 19.34
CA TYR A 79 0.90 14.64 18.97
C TYR A 79 0.22 16.00 19.17
N ASN A 80 0.77 16.88 20.01
CA ASN A 80 0.18 18.19 20.32
C ASN A 80 -1.30 18.15 20.74
N GLY A 81 -1.73 17.07 21.41
CA GLY A 81 -3.14 16.87 21.82
C GLY A 81 -4.06 16.34 20.72
N GLU A 82 -3.55 16.08 19.51
CA GLU A 82 -4.27 15.48 18.39
C GLU A 82 -3.83 14.02 18.17
N VAL A 83 -4.80 13.14 17.88
CA VAL A 83 -4.49 11.75 17.53
C VAL A 83 -4.04 11.68 16.08
N ARG A 84 -2.80 11.23 15.86
CA ARG A 84 -2.23 10.93 14.55
C ARG A 84 -2.28 9.43 14.31
N ARG A 85 -2.75 9.03 13.14
CA ARG A 85 -2.88 7.62 12.73
C ARG A 85 -2.06 7.37 11.47
N TYR A 86 -1.33 6.27 11.46
CA TYR A 86 -0.65 5.74 10.29
C TYR A 86 -1.22 4.35 9.97
N TYR A 87 -1.84 4.23 8.79
CA TYR A 87 -2.46 2.99 8.33
C TYR A 87 -1.46 2.13 7.55
N PHE A 88 -1.45 0.83 7.81
CA PHE A 88 -0.61 -0.16 7.12
C PHE A 88 -1.29 -0.66 5.83
N SER A 89 -1.72 0.28 5.00
CA SER A 89 -2.29 -0.03 3.69
C SER A 89 -1.19 -0.41 2.68
N PRO A 90 -1.51 -1.14 1.58
CA PRO A 90 -0.52 -1.51 0.57
C PRO A 90 0.21 -0.32 -0.03
N THR A 91 -0.51 0.79 -0.23
CA THR A 91 0.06 2.05 -0.72
C THR A 91 1.07 2.61 0.29
N ASN A 92 0.70 2.70 1.56
CA ASN A 92 1.56 3.25 2.61
C ASN A 92 2.79 2.38 2.84
N ILE A 93 2.62 1.05 2.88
CA ILE A 93 3.74 0.09 2.98
C ILE A 93 4.68 0.23 1.78
N SER A 94 4.15 0.39 0.56
CA SER A 94 4.99 0.61 -0.62
C SER A 94 5.80 1.91 -0.52
N GLN A 95 5.21 3.01 -0.05
CA GLN A 95 5.91 4.28 0.12
C GLN A 95 6.93 4.23 1.27
N ALA A 96 6.57 3.63 2.40
CA ALA A 96 7.47 3.41 3.52
C ALA A 96 8.66 2.53 3.11
N GLN A 97 8.43 1.44 2.38
CA GLN A 97 9.51 0.60 1.87
C GLN A 97 10.43 1.38 0.92
N LYS A 98 9.90 2.21 0.01
CA LYS A 98 10.73 3.07 -0.84
C LYS A 98 11.54 4.08 -0.04
N ALA A 99 10.99 4.63 1.03
CA ALA A 99 11.71 5.53 1.92
C ALA A 99 12.80 4.78 2.70
N ARG A 100 12.49 3.58 3.20
CA ARG A 100 13.41 2.66 3.87
C ARG A 100 14.59 2.26 2.99
N ASP A 101 14.35 1.89 1.74
CA ASP A 101 15.38 1.55 0.75
C ASP A 101 16.35 2.73 0.49
N LYS A 102 15.91 3.96 0.76
CA LYS A 102 16.70 5.18 0.64
C LYS A 102 17.28 5.68 1.98
N HIS A 103 17.09 4.93 3.07
CA HIS A 103 17.43 5.36 4.43
C HIS A 103 16.74 6.68 4.86
N GLN A 104 15.55 6.93 4.32
CA GLN A 104 14.74 8.14 4.55
C GLN A 104 13.41 7.82 5.25
N LEU A 105 13.25 6.62 5.82
CA LEU A 105 12.03 6.22 6.53
C LEU A 105 11.66 7.21 7.66
N PRO A 106 12.59 7.63 8.55
CA PRO A 106 12.25 8.59 9.60
C PRO A 106 11.71 9.92 9.05
N LEU A 107 12.36 10.47 8.01
CA LEU A 107 11.93 11.73 7.37
C LEU A 107 10.56 11.60 6.68
N TYR A 108 10.27 10.42 6.13
CA TYR A 108 8.97 10.13 5.55
C TYR A 108 7.88 10.08 6.63
N LEU A 109 8.13 9.36 7.73
CA LEU A 109 7.19 9.24 8.84
C LEU A 109 6.96 10.57 9.55
N GLU A 110 8.00 11.38 9.73
CA GLU A 110 7.89 12.73 10.28
C GLU A 110 6.88 13.57 9.47
N ARG A 111 6.98 13.54 8.14
CA ARG A 111 6.07 14.29 7.25
C ARG A 111 4.65 13.77 7.29
N GLU A 112 4.47 12.45 7.31
CA GLU A 112 3.14 11.82 7.30
C GLU A 112 2.42 11.94 8.65
N ILE A 113 3.16 11.83 9.77
CA ILE A 113 2.60 11.71 11.11
C ILE A 113 2.60 13.05 11.84
N LEU A 114 3.72 13.80 11.82
CA LEU A 114 3.82 15.09 12.50
C LEU A 114 3.30 16.25 11.62
N GLY A 115 3.17 16.00 10.32
CA GLY A 115 2.88 17.02 9.33
C GLY A 115 4.14 17.77 8.91
N ALA A 116 4.27 18.08 7.63
CA ALA A 116 5.32 18.99 7.18
C ALA A 116 5.09 20.38 7.83
N ASN A 117 6.04 20.84 8.64
CA ASN A 117 6.20 22.27 8.92
C ASN A 117 6.53 22.98 7.60
N THR A 118 5.52 23.29 6.80
CA THR A 118 5.60 24.32 5.76
C THR A 118 5.42 25.69 6.37
#